data_AF-A0A246SQM8-F1
#
_entry.id   AF-A0A246SQM8-F1
#
_cell.length_a   1.000
_cell.length_b   1.000
_cell.length_c   1.000
_cell.angle_alpha   90.00
_cell.angle_beta   90.00
_cell.angle_gamma   90.00
#
_symmetry.space_group_name_H-M   'P 1'
#
loop_
_entity.id
_entity.type
_entity.pdbx_description
1 polymer ?
#
loop_
_entity_poly.entity_id
_entity_poly.type
_entity_poly.pdbx_seq_one_letter_code
_entity_poly.pdbx_strand_id
1 'polypeptide(L)'
;MFDISLDWFRPVDGVEVTESHGLFQDAPDRRMIIARSERLHPIAYRVENLEDPKSIRLLNARNVDDLANFVARFGVPDRLGYNPEGDRVLVSLIEALRDEIADGFHTTQIDDDIAKRAWAENALRHVSMYPAFEYSDAAKRMKLGVRASSLADLMLCEVAFALEVGAKLHNCEKCSKAFISGHLTGRRANAVYCSDKCRVAAMRQRNSKGA
;
A
#
# COMPACT_ATOMS: atom_id res chain seq x y z
N MET A 1 -14.94 -5.77 -9.74
CA MET A 1 -14.69 -4.53 -8.96
C MET A 1 -14.93 -3.24 -9.76
N PHE A 2 -15.39 -2.18 -9.07
CA PHE A 2 -15.43 -0.81 -9.58
C PHE A 2 -14.02 -0.20 -9.59
N ASP A 3 -13.74 0.73 -10.51
CA ASP A 3 -12.48 1.46 -10.50
C ASP A 3 -12.42 2.39 -9.27
N ILE A 4 -11.40 2.18 -8.43
CA ILE A 4 -11.15 3.02 -7.25
C ILE A 4 -10.00 3.97 -7.57
N SER A 5 -10.22 5.25 -7.36
CA SER A 5 -9.21 6.29 -7.57
C SER A 5 -8.96 7.10 -6.30
N LEU A 6 -7.84 7.83 -6.29
CA LEU A 6 -7.49 8.76 -5.23
C LEU A 6 -6.72 9.93 -5.83
N ASP A 7 -7.25 11.14 -5.68
CA ASP A 7 -6.49 12.38 -5.87
C ASP A 7 -5.76 12.69 -4.57
N TRP A 8 -4.43 12.76 -4.61
CA TRP A 8 -3.56 12.85 -3.43
C TRP A 8 -2.42 13.86 -3.61
N PHE A 9 -1.60 14.00 -2.57
CA PHE A 9 -0.42 14.84 -2.57
C PHE A 9 0.78 14.11 -1.96
N ARG A 10 1.98 14.44 -2.43
CA ARG A 10 3.24 14.02 -1.79
C ARG A 10 4.19 15.19 -1.59
N PRO A 11 5.08 15.14 -0.58
CA PRO A 11 6.14 16.13 -0.40
C PRO A 11 7.10 16.18 -1.60
N VAL A 12 7.37 17.38 -2.12
CA VAL A 12 8.30 17.57 -3.26
C VAL A 12 9.75 17.42 -2.81
N ASP A 13 10.09 18.09 -1.71
CA ASP A 13 11.46 18.19 -1.22
C ASP A 13 11.85 17.02 -0.29
N GLY A 14 11.00 15.99 -0.23
CA GLY A 14 11.17 14.80 0.59
C GLY A 14 10.69 14.98 2.03
N VAL A 15 11.11 14.05 2.88
CA VAL A 15 10.76 14.03 4.30
C VAL A 15 12.01 13.82 5.15
N GLU A 16 11.87 14.05 6.44
CA GLU A 16 12.85 13.73 7.46
C GLU A 16 12.19 13.07 8.67
N VAL A 17 13.01 12.39 9.47
CA VAL A 17 12.57 11.72 10.69
C VAL A 17 13.01 12.59 11.86
N THR A 18 12.08 13.00 12.70
CA THR A 18 12.34 13.76 13.93
C THR A 18 11.70 13.08 15.13
N GLU A 19 12.10 13.46 16.33
CA GLU A 19 11.34 13.13 17.54
C GLU A 19 10.22 14.15 17.76
N SER A 20 9.05 13.67 18.18
CA SER A 20 7.96 14.49 18.66
C SER A 20 8.30 15.04 20.04
N HIS A 21 8.34 16.36 20.16
CA HIS A 21 8.56 17.05 21.43
C HIS A 21 7.26 17.64 22.03
N GLY A 22 6.08 17.17 21.61
CA GLY A 22 4.78 17.77 21.96
C GLY A 22 3.68 16.76 22.30
N LEU A 23 2.52 16.87 21.61
CA LEU A 23 1.24 16.18 21.88
C LEU A 23 1.27 14.64 22.01
N PHE A 24 2.43 14.01 21.79
CA PHE A 24 2.63 12.57 21.81
C PHE A 24 3.72 12.14 22.80
N GLN A 25 3.89 12.89 23.90
CA GLN A 25 4.87 12.54 24.94
C GLN A 25 4.63 11.13 25.50
N ASP A 26 3.39 10.66 25.59
CA ASP A 26 3.11 9.31 26.10
C ASP A 26 3.14 8.21 25.03
N ALA A 27 3.44 8.55 23.76
CA ALA A 27 3.55 7.55 22.72
C ALA A 27 4.81 6.69 22.94
N PRO A 28 4.71 5.34 22.80
CA PRO A 28 5.84 4.43 22.99
C PRO A 28 6.93 4.65 21.94
N ASP A 29 6.55 5.06 20.72
CA ASP A 29 7.47 5.58 19.72
C ASP A 29 7.10 7.04 19.41
N ARG A 30 8.01 7.95 19.73
CA ARG A 30 7.85 9.39 19.53
C ARG A 30 8.35 9.85 18.16
N ARG A 31 8.90 8.97 17.33
CA ARG A 31 9.42 9.35 16.02
C ARG A 31 8.27 9.76 15.09
N MET A 32 8.52 10.82 14.33
CA MET A 32 7.63 11.37 13.32
C MET A 32 8.35 11.47 12.00
N ILE A 33 7.62 11.21 10.92
CA ILE A 33 8.07 11.54 9.57
C ILE A 33 7.43 12.88 9.22
N ILE A 34 8.25 13.87 8.85
CA ILE A 34 7.83 15.25 8.57
C ILE A 34 8.30 15.68 7.19
N ALA A 35 7.45 16.40 6.44
CA ALA A 35 7.84 17.01 5.17
C ALA A 35 8.92 18.07 5.39
N ARG A 36 9.95 18.10 4.54
CA ARG A 36 11.03 19.11 4.66
C ARG A 36 10.59 20.53 4.27
N SER A 37 9.43 20.64 3.65
CA SER A 37 8.83 21.88 3.17
C SER A 37 7.33 21.69 2.97
N GLU A 38 6.59 22.79 2.96
CA GLU A 38 5.15 22.82 2.60
C GLU A 38 4.88 22.56 1.10
N ARG A 39 5.93 22.39 0.27
CA ARG A 39 5.77 22.17 -1.18
C ARG A 39 5.27 20.75 -1.45
N LEU A 40 4.03 20.68 -1.93
CA LEU A 40 3.36 19.44 -2.30
C LEU A 40 3.22 19.28 -3.82
N HIS A 41 3.23 18.04 -4.29
CA HIS A 41 2.95 17.67 -5.67
C HIS A 41 1.65 16.88 -5.76
N PRO A 42 0.65 17.32 -6.55
CA PRO A 42 -0.57 16.55 -6.77
C PRO A 42 -0.23 15.27 -7.54
N ILE A 43 -0.82 14.16 -7.12
CA ILE A 43 -0.66 12.85 -7.73
C ILE A 43 -2.01 12.14 -7.74
N ALA A 44 -2.27 11.32 -8.76
CA ALA A 44 -3.47 10.51 -8.84
C ALA A 44 -3.09 9.03 -8.79
N TYR A 45 -3.82 8.26 -8.00
CA TYR A 45 -3.74 6.81 -7.97
C TYR A 45 -5.02 6.20 -8.50
N ARG A 46 -4.87 5.06 -9.17
CA ARG A 46 -5.98 4.26 -9.67
C ARG A 46 -5.68 2.80 -9.42
N VAL A 47 -6.68 2.09 -8.90
CA VAL A 47 -6.66 0.64 -8.67
C VAL A 47 -7.54 0.01 -9.74
N GLU A 48 -6.94 -0.23 -10.90
CA GLU A 48 -7.57 -0.97 -12.02
C GLU A 48 -7.16 -2.45 -11.98
N ASN A 49 -6.00 -2.73 -11.37
CA ASN A 49 -5.44 -4.05 -11.17
C ASN A 49 -4.50 -4.03 -9.95
N LEU A 50 -3.82 -5.15 -9.71
CA LEU A 50 -2.97 -5.40 -8.55
C LEU A 50 -1.50 -5.60 -8.94
N GLU A 51 -1.03 -4.96 -10.01
CA GLU A 51 0.37 -5.09 -10.47
C GLU A 51 1.37 -4.29 -9.63
N ASP A 52 0.98 -3.08 -9.18
CA ASP A 52 1.76 -2.18 -8.30
C ASP A 52 0.94 -1.65 -7.10
N PRO A 53 0.40 -2.53 -6.25
CA PRO A 53 -0.39 -2.12 -5.09
C PRO A 53 0.49 -1.39 -4.05
N LYS A 54 0.00 -0.26 -3.57
CA LYS A 54 0.70 0.59 -2.59
C LYS A 54 0.73 -0.07 -1.21
N SER A 55 -0.28 -0.86 -0.88
CA SER A 55 -0.33 -1.72 0.30
C SER A 55 0.87 -2.67 0.40
N ILE A 56 1.29 -3.30 -0.71
CA ILE A 56 2.50 -4.14 -0.76
C ILE A 56 3.78 -3.32 -0.67
N ARG A 57 3.78 -2.08 -1.18
CA ARG A 57 4.93 -1.16 -1.02
C ARG A 57 5.12 -0.81 0.44
N LEU A 58 4.04 -0.52 1.16
CA LEU A 58 4.07 -0.25 2.60
C LEU A 58 4.48 -1.48 3.41
N LEU A 59 3.92 -2.65 3.10
CA LEU A 59 4.28 -3.92 3.75
C LEU A 59 5.79 -4.25 3.63
N ASN A 60 6.42 -3.81 2.53
CA ASN A 60 7.85 -3.97 2.32
C ASN A 60 8.73 -2.90 2.97
N ALA A 61 8.15 -1.86 3.57
CA ALA A 61 8.89 -0.85 4.31
C ALA A 61 9.11 -1.32 5.75
N ARG A 62 10.33 -1.80 6.06
CA ARG A 62 10.60 -2.59 7.28
C ARG A 62 11.19 -1.80 8.43
N ASN A 63 11.73 -0.62 8.14
CA ASN A 63 12.34 0.26 9.12
C ASN A 63 11.88 1.70 8.85
N VAL A 64 12.25 2.61 9.74
CA VAL A 64 11.80 4.01 9.66
C VAL A 64 12.29 4.72 8.40
N ASP A 65 13.49 4.41 7.92
CA ASP A 65 13.99 4.99 6.67
C ASP A 65 13.17 4.51 5.45
N ASP A 66 12.77 3.24 5.44
CA ASP A 66 11.87 2.73 4.41
C ASP A 66 10.49 3.39 4.48
N LEU A 67 9.97 3.63 5.69
CA LEU A 67 8.69 4.32 5.89
C LEU A 67 8.79 5.78 5.43
N ALA A 68 9.88 6.46 5.76
CA ALA A 68 10.17 7.81 5.27
C ALA A 68 10.24 7.84 3.73
N ASN A 69 10.93 6.86 3.11
CA ASN A 69 10.98 6.72 1.66
C ASN A 69 9.60 6.42 1.06
N PHE A 70 8.75 5.64 1.74
CA PHE A 70 7.37 5.41 1.34
C PHE A 70 6.59 6.72 1.34
N VAL A 71 6.63 7.49 2.43
CA VAL A 71 5.91 8.76 2.57
C VAL A 71 6.40 9.79 1.55
N ALA A 72 7.72 9.95 1.36
CA ALA A 72 8.27 10.86 0.36
C ALA A 72 7.79 10.53 -1.06
N ARG A 73 7.66 9.23 -1.37
CA ARG A 73 7.27 8.77 -2.69
C ARG A 73 5.76 8.82 -2.93
N PHE A 74 4.96 8.45 -1.92
CA PHE A 74 3.54 8.22 -2.10
C PHE A 74 2.62 9.19 -1.36
N GLY A 75 3.16 9.97 -0.43
CA GLY A 75 2.39 10.78 0.51
C GLY A 75 2.13 10.03 1.83
N VAL A 76 1.64 10.77 2.83
CA VAL A 76 1.31 10.22 4.15
C VAL A 76 0.08 9.30 4.04
N PRO A 77 0.13 8.04 4.52
CA PRO A 77 -1.02 7.15 4.50
C PRO A 77 -1.89 7.35 5.75
N ASP A 78 -2.51 8.51 5.91
CA ASP A 78 -3.34 8.83 7.08
C ASP A 78 -4.84 8.66 6.81
N ARG A 79 -5.53 7.91 7.67
CA ARG A 79 -6.99 7.71 7.64
C ARG A 79 -7.77 8.90 8.19
N LEU A 80 -7.16 9.72 9.05
CA LEU A 80 -7.83 10.84 9.68
C LEU A 80 -8.15 11.98 8.71
N GLY A 81 -7.81 11.81 7.42
CA GLY A 81 -8.38 12.53 6.30
C GLY A 81 -8.39 14.03 6.56
N TYR A 82 -7.32 14.71 6.14
CA TYR A 82 -7.11 16.17 6.18
C TYR A 82 -6.10 16.64 7.25
N ASN A 83 -4.81 16.39 6.99
CA ASN A 83 -3.82 17.45 7.20
C ASN A 83 -3.53 18.06 5.81
N PRO A 84 -4.14 19.21 5.45
CA PRO A 84 -3.91 19.84 4.14
C PRO A 84 -2.45 20.27 3.95
N GLU A 85 -1.69 20.33 5.04
CA GLU A 85 -0.24 20.58 5.02
C GLU A 85 0.53 19.27 4.78
N GLY A 86 -0.02 18.09 5.11
CA GLY A 86 0.65 16.80 4.90
C GLY A 86 1.97 16.68 5.66
N ASP A 87 2.17 17.56 6.64
CA ASP A 87 3.50 17.89 7.13
C ASP A 87 4.08 16.85 8.06
N ARG A 88 3.27 16.03 8.74
CA ARG A 88 3.79 15.14 9.78
C ARG A 88 2.88 13.97 10.09
N VAL A 89 3.48 12.84 10.43
CA VAL A 89 2.80 11.62 10.87
C VAL A 89 3.68 10.85 11.85
N LEU A 90 3.08 10.27 12.88
CA LEU A 90 3.79 9.37 13.78
C LEU A 90 4.18 8.08 13.07
N VAL A 91 5.40 7.62 13.28
CA VAL A 91 5.88 6.33 12.76
C VAL A 91 4.96 5.20 13.21
N SER A 92 4.56 5.19 14.48
CA SER A 92 3.68 4.17 15.06
C SER A 92 2.30 4.07 14.40
N LEU A 93 1.75 5.16 13.86
CA LEU A 93 0.48 5.13 13.13
C LEU A 93 0.64 4.46 11.75
N ILE A 94 1.76 4.72 11.06
CA ILE A 94 2.06 4.04 9.79
C ILE A 94 2.33 2.55 10.04
N GLU A 95 3.03 2.21 11.13
CA GLU A 95 3.26 0.82 11.51
C GLU A 95 1.97 0.09 11.85
N ALA A 96 1.07 0.70 12.62
CA ALA A 96 -0.25 0.12 12.90
C ALA A 96 -1.05 -0.15 11.61
N LEU A 97 -1.02 0.78 10.65
CA LEU A 97 -1.64 0.56 9.34
C LEU A 97 -0.96 -0.57 8.55
N ARG A 98 0.38 -0.63 8.59
CA ARG A 98 1.15 -1.70 7.94
C ARG A 98 0.77 -3.06 8.53
N ASP A 99 0.59 -3.15 9.83
CA ASP A 99 0.21 -4.38 10.53
C ASP A 99 -1.23 -4.79 10.17
N GLU A 100 -2.17 -3.85 10.09
CA GLU A 100 -3.54 -4.12 9.61
C GLU A 100 -3.56 -4.62 8.14
N ILE A 101 -2.74 -4.04 7.28
CA ILE A 101 -2.55 -4.50 5.89
C ILE A 101 -1.93 -5.89 5.86
N ALA A 102 -0.96 -6.17 6.74
CA ALA A 102 -0.32 -7.47 6.84
C ALA A 102 -1.32 -8.56 7.24
N ASP A 103 -2.16 -8.28 8.25
CA ASP A 103 -3.23 -9.18 8.69
C ASP A 103 -4.20 -9.47 7.55
N GLY A 104 -4.62 -8.44 6.82
CA GLY A 104 -5.49 -8.60 5.67
C GLY A 104 -4.90 -9.46 4.57
N PHE A 105 -3.64 -9.22 4.19
CA PHE A 105 -2.98 -10.09 3.22
C PHE A 105 -2.73 -11.50 3.76
N HIS A 106 -2.54 -11.70 5.06
CA HIS A 106 -2.44 -13.03 5.62
C HIS A 106 -3.74 -13.83 5.42
N THR A 107 -4.91 -13.18 5.54
CA THR A 107 -6.20 -13.83 5.24
C THR A 107 -6.31 -14.33 3.78
N THR A 108 -5.58 -13.74 2.83
CA THR A 108 -5.53 -14.23 1.43
C THR A 108 -4.92 -15.62 1.28
N GLN A 109 -4.15 -16.07 2.28
CA GLN A 109 -3.45 -17.35 2.26
C GLN A 109 -4.29 -18.49 2.86
N ILE A 110 -5.35 -18.15 3.59
CA ILE A 110 -6.20 -19.10 4.33
C ILE A 110 -7.39 -19.49 3.45
N ASP A 111 -7.76 -20.77 3.47
CA ASP A 111 -8.95 -21.27 2.78
C ASP A 111 -10.19 -21.23 3.70
N ASP A 112 -10.50 -20.04 4.20
CA ASP A 112 -11.64 -19.77 5.08
C ASP A 112 -12.36 -18.49 4.64
N ASP A 113 -13.49 -18.66 3.94
CA ASP A 113 -14.27 -17.53 3.44
C ASP A 113 -14.97 -16.74 4.54
N ILE A 114 -15.23 -17.34 5.71
CA ILE A 114 -15.79 -16.64 6.87
C ILE A 114 -14.74 -15.67 7.42
N ALA A 115 -13.49 -16.12 7.58
CA ALA A 115 -12.39 -15.27 8.04
C ALA A 115 -12.09 -14.13 7.06
N LYS A 116 -12.03 -14.42 5.75
CA LYS A 116 -11.83 -13.39 4.71
C LYS A 116 -12.93 -12.34 4.74
N ARG A 117 -14.19 -12.77 4.83
CA ARG A 117 -15.35 -11.87 4.90
C ARG A 117 -15.32 -11.03 6.17
N ALA A 118 -15.06 -11.64 7.32
CA ALA A 118 -15.00 -10.93 8.60
C ALA A 118 -13.92 -9.85 8.60
N TRP A 119 -12.72 -10.15 8.07
CA TRP A 119 -11.67 -9.14 7.91
C TRP A 119 -12.13 -8.01 6.97
N ALA A 120 -12.66 -8.34 5.78
CA ALA A 120 -13.07 -7.34 4.80
C ALA A 120 -14.18 -6.43 5.34
N GLU A 121 -15.21 -6.98 5.99
CA GLU A 121 -16.29 -6.19 6.60
C GLU A 121 -15.78 -5.29 7.72
N ASN A 122 -14.80 -5.74 8.52
CA ASN A 122 -14.21 -4.93 9.58
C ASN A 122 -13.31 -3.81 9.03
N ALA A 123 -12.41 -4.14 8.10
CA ALA A 123 -11.48 -3.20 7.50
C ALA A 123 -12.22 -2.13 6.69
N LEU A 124 -13.19 -2.53 5.86
CA LEU A 124 -13.92 -1.61 4.98
C LEU A 124 -14.96 -0.77 5.72
N ARG A 125 -15.37 -1.13 6.94
CA ARG A 125 -16.28 -0.31 7.77
C ARG A 125 -15.73 1.08 8.05
N HIS A 126 -14.41 1.20 8.13
CA HIS A 126 -13.71 2.44 8.45
C HIS A 126 -13.14 3.13 7.22
N VAL A 127 -13.33 2.55 6.04
CA VAL A 127 -12.88 3.13 4.77
C VAL A 127 -13.86 4.21 4.33
N SER A 128 -13.35 5.42 4.12
CA SER A 128 -14.12 6.52 3.56
C SER A 128 -13.97 6.57 2.04
N MET A 129 -15.10 6.50 1.35
CA MET A 129 -15.18 6.57 -0.11
C MET A 129 -16.37 7.43 -0.54
N TYR A 130 -16.26 8.10 -1.68
CA TYR A 130 -17.34 8.89 -2.26
C TYR A 130 -17.49 8.61 -3.76
N PRO A 131 -18.72 8.61 -4.30
CA PRO A 131 -18.95 8.45 -5.73
C PRO A 131 -18.44 9.68 -6.48
N ALA A 132 -17.82 9.46 -7.64
CA ALA A 132 -17.34 10.52 -8.51
C ALA A 132 -17.53 10.17 -9.98
N PHE A 133 -17.76 11.18 -10.83
CA PHE A 133 -17.76 10.99 -12.28
C PHE A 133 -16.36 11.17 -12.82
N GLU A 134 -15.85 10.15 -13.49
CA GLU A 134 -14.51 10.16 -14.09
C GLU A 134 -14.60 9.97 -15.60
N TYR A 135 -13.71 10.63 -16.34
CA TYR A 135 -13.61 10.40 -17.78
C TYR A 135 -12.83 9.10 -18.02
N SER A 136 -13.46 8.14 -18.71
CA SER A 136 -12.80 6.93 -19.18
C SER A 136 -12.17 7.17 -20.54
N ASP A 137 -10.84 7.17 -20.61
CA ASP A 137 -10.13 7.30 -21.89
C ASP A 137 -10.39 6.13 -22.84
N ALA A 138 -10.54 4.93 -22.30
CA ALA A 138 -10.83 3.72 -23.07
C ALA A 138 -12.23 3.75 -23.69
N ALA A 139 -13.25 4.16 -22.92
CA ALA A 139 -14.63 4.21 -23.38
C ALA A 139 -15.05 5.58 -23.96
N LYS A 140 -14.15 6.57 -23.93
CA LYS A 140 -14.36 7.97 -24.37
C LYS A 140 -15.65 8.60 -23.81
N ARG A 141 -16.01 8.26 -22.57
CA ARG A 141 -17.23 8.74 -21.89
C ARG A 141 -17.01 8.94 -20.40
N MET A 142 -17.88 9.73 -19.78
CA MET A 142 -17.98 9.78 -18.31
C MET A 142 -18.48 8.43 -17.79
N LYS A 143 -17.85 7.94 -16.73
CA LYS A 143 -18.28 6.77 -15.96
C LYS A 143 -18.43 7.18 -14.49
N LEU A 144 -19.38 6.56 -13.81
CA LEU A 144 -19.45 6.63 -12.35
C LEU A 144 -18.35 5.71 -11.80
N GLY A 145 -17.48 6.27 -10.95
CA GLY A 145 -16.43 5.57 -10.22
C GLY A 145 -16.50 5.90 -8.73
N VAL A 146 -15.56 5.36 -7.97
CA VAL A 146 -15.48 5.55 -6.52
C VAL A 146 -14.11 6.12 -6.18
N ARG A 147 -14.07 7.15 -5.33
CA ARG A 147 -12.84 7.75 -4.85
C ARG A 147 -12.62 7.41 -3.38
N ALA A 148 -11.43 6.93 -3.06
CA ALA A 148 -10.97 6.85 -1.69
C ALA A 148 -10.69 8.26 -1.14
N SER A 149 -10.91 8.44 0.16
CA SER A 149 -10.65 9.72 0.83
C SER A 149 -9.20 9.87 1.29
N SER A 150 -8.45 8.77 1.40
CA SER A 150 -7.06 8.76 1.81
C SER A 150 -6.24 7.65 1.14
N LEU A 151 -4.91 7.76 1.21
CA LEU A 151 -4.01 6.68 0.77
C LEU A 151 -4.16 5.42 1.63
N ALA A 152 -4.48 5.56 2.92
CA ALA A 152 -4.78 4.40 3.77
C ALA A 152 -6.03 3.66 3.29
N ASP A 153 -7.12 4.39 3.04
CA ASP A 153 -8.38 3.85 2.50
C ASP A 153 -8.16 3.10 1.19
N LEU A 154 -7.42 3.73 0.26
CA LEU A 154 -7.05 3.11 -1.02
C LEU A 154 -6.31 1.78 -0.82
N MET A 155 -5.32 1.75 0.09
CA MET A 155 -4.54 0.55 0.35
C MET A 155 -5.39 -0.59 0.95
N LEU A 156 -6.35 -0.28 1.80
CA LEU A 156 -7.26 -1.32 2.35
C LEU A 156 -8.20 -1.84 1.26
N CYS A 157 -8.65 -0.97 0.35
CA CYS A 157 -9.37 -1.40 -0.83
C CYS A 157 -8.53 -2.33 -1.73
N GLU A 158 -7.22 -2.10 -1.88
CA GLU A 158 -6.34 -3.01 -2.61
C GLU A 158 -6.27 -4.40 -1.95
N VAL A 159 -6.25 -4.47 -0.62
CA VAL A 159 -6.27 -5.75 0.11
C VAL A 159 -7.61 -6.46 -0.07
N ALA A 160 -8.73 -5.73 0.05
CA ALA A 160 -10.06 -6.27 -0.23
C ALA A 160 -10.19 -6.75 -1.70
N PHE A 161 -9.58 -6.04 -2.65
CA PHE A 161 -9.53 -6.46 -4.05
C PHE A 161 -8.74 -7.76 -4.21
N ALA A 162 -7.59 -7.87 -3.53
CA ALA A 162 -6.79 -9.10 -3.55
C ALA A 162 -7.60 -10.30 -3.03
N LEU A 163 -8.43 -10.10 -1.99
CA LEU A 163 -9.35 -11.12 -1.50
C LEU A 163 -10.44 -11.46 -2.52
N GLU A 164 -11.08 -10.48 -3.15
CA GLU A 164 -12.13 -10.67 -4.18
C GLU A 164 -11.61 -11.55 -5.34
N VAL A 165 -10.38 -11.31 -5.80
CA VAL A 165 -9.82 -12.00 -6.98
C VAL A 165 -8.99 -13.23 -6.65
N GLY A 166 -8.91 -13.61 -5.37
CA GLY A 166 -8.13 -14.75 -4.90
C GLY A 166 -6.61 -14.59 -5.13
N ALA A 167 -6.10 -13.36 -5.15
CA ALA A 167 -4.68 -13.10 -5.18
C ALA A 167 -4.05 -13.48 -3.84
N LYS A 168 -2.88 -14.11 -3.88
CA LYS A 168 -2.20 -14.65 -2.69
C LYS A 168 -0.93 -13.90 -2.38
N LEU A 169 -0.71 -13.60 -1.09
CA LEU A 169 0.57 -13.07 -0.61
C LEU A 169 1.65 -14.15 -0.62
N HIS A 170 2.86 -13.76 -1.04
CA HIS A 170 4.07 -14.57 -1.01
C HIS A 170 5.28 -13.73 -0.58
N ASN A 171 6.33 -14.40 -0.13
CA ASN A 171 7.65 -13.81 0.06
C ASN A 171 8.60 -14.31 -1.04
N CYS A 172 9.34 -13.39 -1.65
CA CYS A 172 10.29 -13.73 -2.70
C CYS A 172 11.41 -14.63 -2.16
N GLU A 173 11.66 -15.79 -2.76
CA GLU A 173 12.75 -16.70 -2.34
C GLU A 173 14.14 -16.05 -2.36
N LYS A 174 14.35 -15.00 -3.18
CA LYS A 174 15.66 -14.36 -3.33
C LYS A 174 15.92 -13.20 -2.38
N CYS A 175 14.89 -12.37 -2.11
CA CYS A 175 15.04 -11.13 -1.35
C CYS A 175 14.06 -10.99 -0.20
N SER A 176 13.22 -11.99 0.03
CA SER A 176 12.21 -12.07 1.09
C SER A 176 11.14 -10.98 1.08
N LYS A 177 11.15 -10.07 0.09
CA LYS A 177 10.13 -9.04 -0.09
C LYS A 177 8.78 -9.68 -0.37
N ALA A 178 7.75 -9.12 0.24
CA ALA A 178 6.36 -9.46 0.00
C ALA A 178 5.96 -9.09 -1.44
N PHE A 179 5.19 -9.96 -2.09
CA PHE A 179 4.52 -9.70 -3.35
C PHE A 179 3.25 -10.54 -3.43
N ILE A 180 2.31 -10.15 -4.27
CA ILE A 180 1.10 -10.94 -4.52
C ILE A 180 1.15 -11.61 -5.88
N SER A 181 0.51 -12.76 -6.01
CA SER A 181 0.37 -13.51 -7.25
C SER A 181 -1.07 -13.96 -7.47
N GLY A 182 -1.46 -14.24 -8.71
CA GLY A 182 -2.83 -14.62 -9.06
C GLY A 182 -3.49 -13.62 -10.01
N HIS A 183 -4.82 -13.69 -10.10
CA HIS A 183 -5.59 -12.89 -11.05
C HIS A 183 -5.36 -11.38 -10.85
N LEU A 184 -5.26 -10.63 -11.96
CA LEU A 184 -5.00 -9.17 -11.99
C LEU A 184 -3.69 -8.68 -11.33
N THR A 185 -2.78 -9.56 -10.91
CA THR A 185 -1.48 -9.15 -10.30
C THR A 185 -0.34 -9.00 -11.31
N GLY A 186 -0.59 -9.29 -12.59
CA GLY A 186 0.43 -9.41 -13.64
C GLY A 186 1.37 -10.61 -13.44
N ARG A 187 1.12 -11.46 -12.43
CA ARG A 187 1.98 -12.58 -12.04
C ARG A 187 1.20 -13.89 -12.04
N ARG A 188 1.88 -14.97 -12.48
CA ARG A 188 1.34 -16.33 -12.44
C ARG A 188 1.09 -16.75 -10.99
N ALA A 189 0.05 -17.53 -10.74
CA ALA A 189 -0.34 -17.99 -9.39
C ALA A 189 0.75 -18.82 -8.68
N ASN A 190 1.70 -19.39 -9.42
CA ASN A 190 2.84 -20.13 -8.88
C ASN A 190 4.15 -19.32 -8.91
N ALA A 191 4.08 -18.00 -9.02
CA ALA A 191 5.25 -17.15 -9.00
C ALA A 191 5.95 -17.23 -7.64
N VAL A 192 7.28 -17.43 -7.67
CA VAL A 192 8.11 -17.59 -6.47
C VAL A 192 9.06 -16.38 -6.25
N TYR A 193 9.22 -15.56 -7.28
CA TYR A 193 10.08 -14.37 -7.27
C TYR A 193 9.25 -13.12 -7.53
N CYS A 194 9.54 -12.05 -6.80
CA CYS A 194 8.81 -10.77 -6.94
C CYS A 194 9.09 -10.03 -8.25
N SER A 195 10.19 -10.38 -8.94
CA SER A 195 10.61 -9.76 -10.21
C SER A 195 11.52 -10.70 -11.03
N ASP A 196 11.62 -10.46 -12.33
CA ASP A 196 12.56 -11.16 -13.22
C ASP A 196 14.02 -10.98 -12.79
N LYS A 197 14.39 -9.80 -12.26
CA LYS A 197 15.73 -9.57 -11.71
C LYS A 197 16.06 -10.57 -10.58
N CYS A 198 15.12 -10.80 -9.67
CA CYS A 198 15.30 -11.78 -8.59
C CYS A 198 15.37 -13.22 -9.12
N ARG A 199 14.54 -13.56 -10.11
CA ARG A 199 14.57 -14.88 -10.77
C ARG A 199 15.92 -15.16 -11.43
N VAL A 200 16.42 -14.22 -12.23
CA VAL A 200 17.73 -14.34 -12.90
C VAL A 200 18.88 -14.42 -11.88
N ALA A 201 18.84 -13.60 -10.83
CA ALA A 201 19.85 -13.63 -9.77
C ALA A 201 19.87 -14.98 -9.03
N ALA A 202 18.70 -15.57 -8.74
CA ALA A 202 18.61 -16.90 -8.14
C ALA A 202 19.14 -18.00 -9.08
N MET A 203 18.81 -17.94 -10.37
CA MET A 203 19.33 -18.89 -11.38
C MET A 203 20.85 -18.83 -11.49
N ARG A 204 21.44 -17.62 -11.54
CA ARG A 204 22.90 -17.44 -11.57
C ARG A 204 23.58 -18.04 -10.34
N GLN A 205 23.00 -17.86 -9.16
CA GLN A 205 23.53 -18.41 -7.90
C GLN A 205 23.45 -19.94 -7.84
N ARG A 206 22.44 -20.57 -8.46
CA ARG A 206 22.35 -22.03 -8.56
C ARG A 206 23.42 -22.58 -9.51
N ASN A 207 23.58 -21.95 -10.67
CA ASN A 207 24.58 -22.37 -11.65
C ASN A 207 26.03 -22.21 -11.16
N SER A 208 26.31 -21.22 -10.29
CA SER A 208 27.64 -21.05 -9.69
C SER A 208 27.95 -22.01 -8.54
N LYS A 209 26.94 -22.71 -7.99
CA LYS A 209 27.10 -23.69 -6.91
C LYS A 209 27.10 -25.14 -7.41
N GLY A 210 26.62 -25.36 -8.64
CA GLY A 210 26.63 -26.65 -9.32
C GLY A 210 27.85 -26.87 -10.23
N ALA A 211 28.84 -25.97 -10.17
CA ALA A 211 30.16 -26.09 -10.76
C ALA A 211 31.19 -26.13 -9.63
#